data_AF-A0A4Q6E4M7-F1
#
_entry.id   AF-A0A4Q6E4M7-F1
#
_cell.length_a   1.000
_cell.length_b   1.000
_cell.length_c   1.000
_cell.angle_alpha   90.00
_cell.angle_beta   90.00
_cell.angle_gamma   90.00
#
_symmetry.space_group_name_H-M   'P 1'
#
loop_
_entity.id
_entity.type
_entity.pdbx_description
1 polymer ?
#
loop_
_entity_poly.entity_id
_entity_poly.type
_entity_poly.pdbx_seq_one_letter_code
_entity_poly.pdbx_strand_id
1 'polypeptide(L)'
;MDKKAILAVVLSMVIWIGWQKYYLEPIQAHNSAAQKAEQESQAAAKQRDEFKADLDAKGIISPAEKQEIASRARLFQNLENDSTNVLVTNSAYGVEGWQLKGFSPTLEKKDVKIGLEGATGFANQLGLRFKDDALNAELARGWDTLERASERSVVAKLNGQNISAEKIFTLDEKGFGATLVYKLKFAQAVPPFVFVDFFGSPKRETDTEGSIFGQAPDKVHVTFRDREGRHAEIAANHKESKESLAGVKWMGLDTRYFVLAAVPGEGSPEAGAQVAHDNSRGVPAVRGSLVFPTEGAKEVTVSTRVFFGPKEMDALRSVAPILSDTIDFGWTSFLAVYLLSALKWLYSFVHNYGVAIILLTFAIKMALLPLTYKSMKSMSKIAKLQPQLNALREKYKDNKEKLN
;
A
#
# COMPACT_ATOMS: atom_id res chain seq x y z
N MET A 1 -18.35 14.32 -46.80
CA MET A 1 -17.43 13.55 -45.94
C MET A 1 -17.51 12.08 -46.30
N ASP A 2 -16.38 11.41 -46.45
CA ASP A 2 -16.31 9.97 -46.73
C ASP A 2 -17.00 9.19 -45.59
N LYS A 3 -17.73 8.11 -45.91
CA LYS A 3 -18.50 7.32 -44.92
C LYS A 3 -17.58 6.78 -43.82
N LYS A 4 -16.33 6.50 -44.16
CA LYS A 4 -15.28 6.08 -43.22
C LYS A 4 -14.80 7.21 -42.32
N ALA A 5 -14.76 8.44 -42.83
CA ALA A 5 -14.46 9.62 -42.01
C ALA A 5 -15.61 9.90 -41.03
N ILE A 6 -16.86 9.74 -41.47
CA ILE A 6 -18.04 9.84 -40.59
C ILE A 6 -18.01 8.72 -39.54
N LEU A 7 -17.73 7.48 -39.94
CA LEU A 7 -17.63 6.34 -39.02
C LEU A 7 -16.47 6.52 -38.03
N ALA A 8 -15.33 7.05 -38.46
CA ALA A 8 -14.20 7.34 -37.60
C ALA A 8 -14.50 8.47 -36.62
N VAL A 9 -15.22 9.51 -37.05
CA VAL A 9 -15.67 10.61 -36.17
C VAL A 9 -16.71 10.10 -35.17
N VAL A 10 -17.64 9.25 -35.60
CA VAL A 10 -18.64 8.63 -34.71
C VAL A 10 -17.97 7.67 -33.72
N LEU A 11 -17.01 6.84 -34.15
CA LEU A 11 -16.24 5.98 -33.25
C LEU A 11 -15.39 6.80 -32.28
N SER A 12 -14.75 7.88 -32.76
CA SER A 12 -13.98 8.78 -31.90
C SER A 12 -14.87 9.51 -30.90
N MET A 13 -16.08 9.91 -31.29
CA MET A 13 -17.08 10.48 -30.39
C MET A 13 -17.60 9.44 -29.39
N VAL A 14 -17.82 8.19 -29.80
CA VAL A 14 -18.25 7.12 -28.88
C VAL A 14 -17.14 6.77 -27.89
N ILE A 15 -15.88 6.73 -28.34
CA ILE A 15 -14.72 6.53 -27.47
C ILE A 15 -14.54 7.73 -26.53
N TRP A 16 -14.71 8.96 -27.03
CA TRP A 16 -14.60 10.18 -26.24
C TRP A 16 -15.74 10.31 -25.23
N ILE A 17 -16.99 10.01 -25.59
CA ILE A 17 -18.15 9.97 -24.70
C ILE A 17 -18.01 8.82 -23.69
N GLY A 18 -17.52 7.65 -24.12
CA GLY A 18 -17.23 6.53 -23.24
C GLY A 18 -16.14 6.87 -22.24
N TRP A 19 -15.08 7.54 -22.68
CA TRP A 19 -14.02 8.06 -21.81
C TRP A 19 -14.53 9.16 -20.88
N GLN A 20 -15.42 10.03 -21.38
CA GLN A 20 -16.02 11.08 -20.57
C GLN A 20 -16.91 10.49 -19.47
N LYS A 21 -17.74 9.50 -19.81
CA LYS A 21 -18.72 8.90 -18.90
C LYS A 21 -18.12 7.90 -17.91
N TYR A 22 -17.15 7.08 -18.35
CA TYR A 22 -16.57 6.03 -17.49
C TYR A 22 -15.30 6.45 -16.76
N TYR A 23 -14.57 7.47 -17.25
CA TYR A 23 -13.32 7.93 -16.64
C TYR A 23 -13.42 9.35 -16.08
N LEU A 24 -13.96 10.33 -16.80
CA LEU A 24 -13.98 11.74 -16.33
C LEU A 24 -15.14 12.07 -15.39
N GLU A 25 -16.35 11.59 -15.65
CA GLU A 25 -17.53 11.85 -14.81
C GLU A 25 -17.36 11.35 -13.36
N PRO A 26 -16.79 10.15 -13.09
CA PRO A 26 -16.47 9.74 -11.73
C PRO A 26 -15.44 10.65 -11.05
N ILE A 27 -14.46 11.17 -11.80
CA ILE A 27 -13.42 12.09 -11.29
C ILE A 27 -14.01 13.48 -11.00
N GLN A 28 -14.87 14.00 -11.88
CA GLN A 28 -15.53 15.30 -11.69
C GLN A 28 -16.58 15.25 -10.59
N ALA A 29 -17.38 14.18 -10.53
CA ALA A 29 -18.31 13.94 -9.42
C ALA A 29 -17.56 13.78 -8.09
N HIS A 30 -16.40 13.10 -8.09
CA HIS A 30 -15.53 13.00 -6.92
C HIS A 30 -14.95 14.36 -6.51
N ASN A 31 -14.56 15.22 -7.45
CA ASN A 31 -14.03 16.56 -7.18
C ASN A 31 -15.13 17.51 -6.64
N SER A 32 -16.34 17.48 -7.21
CA SER A 32 -17.47 18.28 -6.74
C SER A 32 -18.03 17.79 -5.40
N ALA A 33 -18.02 16.47 -5.16
CA ALA A 33 -18.31 15.89 -3.84
C ALA A 33 -17.21 16.19 -2.82
N ALA A 34 -15.94 16.22 -3.24
CA ALA A 34 -14.81 16.60 -2.39
C ALA A 34 -14.91 18.06 -1.93
N GLN A 35 -15.31 18.98 -2.82
CA GLN A 35 -15.55 20.40 -2.52
C GLN A 35 -16.76 20.62 -1.60
N LYS A 36 -17.87 19.92 -1.83
CA LYS A 36 -19.03 19.96 -0.91
C LYS A 36 -18.69 19.38 0.48
N ALA A 37 -17.97 18.28 0.52
CA ALA A 37 -17.50 17.68 1.75
C ALA A 37 -16.31 18.44 2.40
N GLU A 38 -15.70 19.42 1.72
CA GLU A 38 -14.77 20.39 2.34
C GLU A 38 -15.55 21.52 3.03
N GLN A 39 -16.62 22.02 2.42
CA GLN A 39 -17.52 22.99 3.06
C GLN A 39 -18.27 22.40 4.26
N GLU A 40 -18.73 21.14 4.18
CA GLU A 40 -19.36 20.44 5.32
C GLU A 40 -18.33 20.09 6.41
N SER A 41 -17.07 19.78 6.04
CA SER A 41 -15.99 19.56 7.01
C SER A 41 -15.56 20.85 7.72
N GLN A 42 -15.73 22.03 7.11
CA GLN A 42 -15.49 23.32 7.75
C GLN A 42 -16.63 23.70 8.73
N ALA A 43 -17.88 23.34 8.42
CA ALA A 43 -18.99 23.48 9.34
C ALA A 43 -18.89 22.50 10.54
N ALA A 44 -18.43 21.26 10.29
CA ALA A 44 -18.17 20.27 11.34
C ALA A 44 -16.90 20.54 12.15
N ALA A 45 -15.90 21.24 11.58
CA ALA A 45 -14.71 21.69 12.31
C ALA A 45 -15.07 22.72 13.39
N LYS A 46 -16.02 23.61 13.12
CA LYS A 46 -16.52 24.60 14.08
C LYS A 46 -17.26 23.95 15.27
N GLN A 47 -17.99 22.86 15.00
CA GLN A 47 -18.66 22.04 16.02
C GLN A 47 -17.67 21.13 16.78
N ARG A 48 -16.59 20.69 16.11
CA ARG A 48 -15.46 19.97 16.72
C ARG A 48 -14.65 20.86 17.64
N ASP A 49 -14.42 22.13 17.31
CA ASP A 49 -13.66 23.05 18.16
C ASP A 49 -14.42 23.39 19.46
N GLU A 50 -15.76 23.46 19.41
CA GLU A 50 -16.63 23.54 20.60
C GLU A 50 -16.62 22.24 21.43
N PHE A 51 -16.55 21.06 20.79
CA PHE A 51 -16.45 19.76 21.48
C PHE A 51 -15.03 19.47 22.01
N LYS A 52 -14.00 20.02 21.37
CA LYS A 52 -12.59 19.93 21.79
C LYS A 52 -12.34 20.78 23.04
N ALA A 53 -13.04 21.91 23.16
CA ALA A 53 -13.07 22.69 24.39
C ALA A 53 -13.72 21.95 25.58
N ASP A 54 -14.67 21.03 25.34
CA ASP A 54 -15.25 20.15 26.38
C ASP A 54 -14.37 18.92 26.69
N LEU A 55 -13.60 18.44 25.71
CA LEU A 55 -12.67 17.31 25.86
C LEU A 55 -11.36 17.70 26.57
N ASP A 56 -10.83 18.90 26.28
CA ASP A 56 -9.66 19.45 26.98
C ASP A 56 -9.98 19.73 28.47
N ALA A 57 -11.26 19.92 28.83
CA ALA A 57 -11.73 20.03 30.20
C ALA A 57 -11.80 18.69 30.97
N LYS A 58 -11.73 17.54 30.27
CA LYS A 58 -11.82 16.19 30.86
C LYS A 58 -10.49 15.42 30.89
N GLY A 59 -9.37 16.13 30.82
CA GLY A 59 -7.98 15.66 30.83
C GLY A 59 -7.75 14.21 31.27
N ILE A 60 -7.41 13.34 30.29
CA ILE A 60 -7.12 11.92 30.53
C ILE A 60 -5.62 11.69 30.85
N ILE A 61 -4.77 12.72 30.82
CA ILE A 61 -3.39 12.63 31.30
C ILE A 61 -3.00 13.96 31.94
N SER A 62 -2.50 13.89 33.18
CA SER A 62 -2.03 15.07 33.92
C SER A 62 -0.85 15.73 33.18
N PRO A 63 -0.74 17.07 33.17
CA PRO A 63 0.44 17.77 32.66
C PRO A 63 1.77 17.23 33.23
N ALA A 64 1.75 16.73 34.46
CA ALA A 64 2.91 16.10 35.11
C ALA A 64 3.32 14.76 34.46
N GLU A 65 2.36 13.92 34.07
CA GLU A 65 2.62 12.62 33.42
C GLU A 65 3.14 12.82 31.98
N LYS A 66 2.65 13.84 31.26
CA LYS A 66 3.23 14.21 29.96
C LYS A 66 4.69 14.63 30.07
N GLN A 67 5.04 15.33 31.16
CA GLN A 67 6.40 15.77 31.43
C GLN A 67 7.32 14.63 31.89
N GLU A 68 6.77 13.61 32.59
CA GLU A 68 7.48 12.39 32.99
C GLU A 68 7.73 11.44 31.80
N ILE A 69 6.76 11.28 30.90
CA ILE A 69 6.94 10.51 29.65
C ILE A 69 8.01 11.16 28.76
N ALA A 70 8.06 12.50 28.73
CA ALA A 70 9.07 13.25 27.99
C ALA A 70 10.48 13.19 28.62
N SER A 71 10.58 12.92 29.93
CA SER A 71 11.86 12.84 30.67
C SER A 71 12.42 11.42 30.81
N ARG A 72 11.65 10.38 30.49
CA ARG A 72 12.13 8.99 30.41
C ARG A 72 13.24 8.84 29.37
N ALA A 73 14.29 8.11 29.71
CA ALA A 73 15.37 7.80 28.78
C ALA A 73 14.83 6.98 27.59
N ARG A 74 15.03 7.50 26.37
CA ARG A 74 14.75 6.71 25.15
C ARG A 74 15.80 5.62 25.01
N LEU A 75 15.33 4.38 24.91
CA LEU A 75 16.16 3.21 24.66
C LEU A 75 16.08 2.88 23.17
N PHE A 76 17.22 2.47 22.61
CA PHE A 76 17.37 2.14 21.20
C PHE A 76 18.05 0.79 21.06
N GLN A 77 17.53 -0.05 20.18
CA GLN A 77 18.16 -1.30 19.76
C GLN A 77 18.19 -1.35 18.24
N ASN A 78 19.39 -1.50 17.68
CA ASN A 78 19.59 -1.65 16.26
C ASN A 78 19.68 -3.14 15.88
N LEU A 79 18.83 -3.58 14.96
CA LEU A 79 18.81 -4.91 14.36
C LEU A 79 19.20 -4.81 12.89
N GLU A 80 20.09 -5.69 12.43
CA GLU A 80 20.65 -5.58 11.09
C GLU A 80 20.83 -6.96 10.44
N ASN A 81 20.60 -7.03 9.13
CA ASN A 81 20.93 -8.16 8.28
C ASN A 81 21.52 -7.65 6.95
N ASP A 82 21.73 -8.54 5.97
CA ASP A 82 22.35 -8.18 4.68
C ASP A 82 21.55 -7.14 3.87
N SER A 83 20.24 -7.05 4.08
CA SER A 83 19.32 -6.26 3.26
C SER A 83 18.73 -5.04 3.98
N THR A 84 18.75 -5.00 5.32
CA THR A 84 18.07 -3.95 6.07
C THR A 84 18.67 -3.69 7.46
N ASN A 85 18.37 -2.50 7.98
CA ASN A 85 18.69 -2.05 9.32
C ASN A 85 17.39 -1.51 9.97
N VAL A 86 17.06 -1.98 11.17
CA VAL A 86 15.82 -1.65 11.88
C VAL A 86 16.17 -1.08 13.25
N LEU A 87 15.68 0.13 13.50
CA LEU A 87 15.80 0.81 14.78
C LEU A 87 14.52 0.60 15.60
N VAL A 88 14.63 -0.23 16.62
CA VAL A 88 13.57 -0.51 17.59
C VAL A 88 13.77 0.38 18.81
N THR A 89 12.69 0.98 19.31
CA THR A 89 12.75 1.87 20.47
C THR A 89 11.72 1.50 21.52
N ASN A 90 11.89 2.00 22.74
CA ASN A 90 10.92 1.83 23.81
C ASN A 90 9.71 2.78 23.68
N SER A 91 9.48 3.41 22.52
CA SER A 91 8.26 4.16 22.26
C SER A 91 7.04 3.23 22.08
N ALA A 92 5.82 3.75 22.26
CA ALA A 92 4.58 2.97 22.17
C ALA A 92 4.46 2.12 20.88
N TYR A 93 4.88 2.69 19.75
CA TYR A 93 4.87 2.01 18.45
C TYR A 93 6.15 1.19 18.22
N GLY A 94 7.29 1.65 18.74
CA GLY A 94 8.51 0.89 18.95
C GLY A 94 9.30 0.46 17.71
N VAL A 95 8.82 0.69 16.48
CA VAL A 95 9.65 0.63 15.26
C VAL A 95 9.81 2.05 14.73
N GLU A 96 10.90 2.70 15.12
CA GLU A 96 11.15 4.11 14.81
C GLU A 96 11.69 4.26 13.38
N GLY A 97 12.57 3.35 12.97
CA GLY A 97 13.15 3.35 11.63
C GLY A 97 13.32 1.95 11.07
N TRP A 98 13.12 1.81 9.77
CA TRP A 98 13.45 0.61 9.01
C TRP A 98 14.06 1.07 7.68
N GLN A 99 15.36 0.84 7.49
CA GLN A 99 16.15 1.32 6.36
C GLN A 99 16.53 0.18 5.42
N LEU A 100 16.32 0.38 4.12
CA LEU A 100 16.63 -0.61 3.09
C LEU A 100 18.04 -0.39 2.55
N LYS A 101 18.89 -1.40 2.66
CA LYS A 101 20.24 -1.39 2.08
C LYS A 101 20.14 -1.55 0.56
N GLY A 102 20.99 -0.83 -0.17
CA GLY A 102 21.01 -0.90 -1.64
C GLY A 102 19.98 -0.01 -2.35
N PHE A 103 19.08 0.67 -1.61
CA PHE A 103 18.09 1.58 -2.20
C PHE A 103 18.38 3.03 -1.80
N SER A 104 18.22 3.94 -2.76
CA SER A 104 18.43 5.38 -2.58
C SER A 104 17.24 6.16 -3.11
N PRO A 105 16.85 7.27 -2.45
CA PRO A 105 15.65 8.02 -2.82
C PRO A 105 15.78 8.69 -4.19
N THR A 106 16.99 9.08 -4.60
CA THR A 106 17.27 9.62 -5.93
C THR A 106 18.58 9.06 -6.48
N LEU A 107 18.78 9.18 -7.80
CA LEU A 107 20.02 8.77 -8.46
C LEU A 107 21.25 9.60 -8.01
N GLU A 108 21.01 10.81 -7.52
CA GLU A 108 22.04 11.75 -7.06
C GLU A 108 22.42 11.53 -5.59
N LYS A 109 21.47 11.14 -4.72
CA LYS A 109 21.69 10.96 -3.28
C LYS A 109 21.90 9.49 -2.91
N LYS A 110 22.99 8.89 -3.40
CA LYS A 110 23.31 7.46 -3.16
C LYS A 110 23.61 7.11 -1.69
N ASP A 111 24.04 8.10 -0.91
CA ASP A 111 24.39 7.91 0.51
C ASP A 111 23.15 7.90 1.42
N VAL A 112 22.05 8.53 0.98
CA VAL A 112 20.78 8.47 1.69
C VAL A 112 20.09 7.15 1.37
N LYS A 113 19.73 6.40 2.40
CA LYS A 113 18.99 5.14 2.26
C LYS A 113 17.50 5.38 2.38
N ILE A 114 16.71 4.60 1.62
CA ILE A 114 15.26 4.64 1.73
C ILE A 114 14.84 4.04 3.07
N GLY A 115 14.09 4.82 3.83
CA GLY A 115 13.55 4.42 5.13
C GLY A 115 12.03 4.39 5.14
N LEU A 116 11.49 3.69 6.14
CA LEU A 116 10.06 3.56 6.41
C LEU A 116 9.34 4.90 6.43
N GLU A 117 9.90 5.90 7.11
CA GLU A 117 9.33 7.25 7.18
C GLU A 117 9.32 7.94 5.82
N GLY A 118 10.38 7.81 5.01
CA GLY A 118 10.40 8.36 3.65
C GLY A 118 9.38 7.68 2.72
N ALA A 119 9.16 6.38 2.91
CA ALA A 119 8.19 5.62 2.11
C ALA A 119 6.74 5.91 2.54
N THR A 120 6.45 5.94 3.85
CA THR A 120 5.09 6.01 4.40
C THR A 120 4.67 7.42 4.83
N GLY A 121 5.62 8.34 4.99
CA GLY A 121 5.42 9.67 5.58
C GLY A 121 5.39 9.69 7.11
N PHE A 122 5.59 8.54 7.78
CA PHE A 122 5.56 8.44 9.24
C PHE A 122 6.63 7.51 9.79
N ALA A 123 7.37 7.98 10.79
CA ALA A 123 8.10 7.14 11.73
C ALA A 123 7.14 6.50 12.76
N ASN A 124 7.65 5.58 13.58
CA ASN A 124 6.92 4.97 14.70
C ASN A 124 5.66 4.22 14.23
N GLN A 125 5.92 3.11 13.55
CA GLN A 125 4.91 2.23 12.95
C GLN A 125 4.71 0.95 13.77
N LEU A 126 3.67 0.19 13.43
CA LEU A 126 3.39 -1.16 13.95
C LEU A 126 3.12 -1.19 15.47
N GLY A 127 2.35 -0.23 15.97
CA GLY A 127 2.02 -0.11 17.40
C GLY A 127 0.71 -0.77 17.77
N LEU A 128 0.47 -0.87 19.07
CA LEU A 128 -0.77 -1.38 19.62
C LEU A 128 -1.76 -0.25 19.93
N ARG A 129 -3.04 -0.56 19.76
CA ARG A 129 -4.15 0.26 20.24
C ARG A 129 -5.29 -0.61 20.72
N PHE A 130 -6.04 -0.10 21.69
CA PHE A 130 -7.30 -0.65 22.18
C PHE A 130 -8.44 0.36 22.00
N LYS A 131 -9.69 -0.08 22.19
CA LYS A 131 -10.83 0.84 22.34
C LYS A 131 -10.92 1.46 23.74
N ASP A 132 -10.16 0.93 24.69
CA ASP A 132 -10.13 1.38 26.08
C ASP A 132 -9.05 2.45 26.27
N ASP A 133 -9.45 3.62 26.77
CA ASP A 133 -8.56 4.77 26.93
C ASP A 133 -7.51 4.58 28.03
N ALA A 134 -7.82 3.85 29.10
CA ALA A 134 -6.87 3.58 30.18
C ALA A 134 -5.74 2.67 29.70
N LEU A 135 -6.07 1.64 28.91
CA LEU A 135 -5.06 0.79 28.27
C LEU A 135 -4.19 1.58 27.28
N ASN A 136 -4.80 2.46 26.49
CA ASN A 136 -4.06 3.32 25.56
C ASN A 136 -3.15 4.32 26.28
N ALA A 137 -3.59 4.88 27.40
CA ALA A 137 -2.77 5.77 28.23
C ALA A 137 -1.55 5.04 28.80
N GLU A 138 -1.72 3.79 29.27
CA GLU A 138 -0.59 2.97 29.74
C GLU A 138 0.42 2.67 28.63
N LEU A 139 -0.05 2.34 27.41
CA LEU A 139 0.79 2.12 26.22
C LEU A 139 1.50 3.40 25.77
N ALA A 140 0.84 4.57 25.87
CA ALA A 140 1.39 5.85 25.44
C ALA A 140 2.66 6.25 26.23
N ARG A 141 2.84 5.69 27.44
CA ARG A 141 4.07 5.85 28.23
C ARG A 141 5.30 5.17 27.64
N GLY A 142 5.11 4.32 26.62
CA GLY A 142 6.15 3.50 26.03
C GLY A 142 6.42 2.23 26.85
N TRP A 143 7.35 1.43 26.36
CA TRP A 143 7.80 0.19 26.99
C TRP A 143 8.77 0.51 28.12
N ASP A 144 8.64 -0.19 29.25
CA ASP A 144 9.49 0.04 30.42
C ASP A 144 10.92 -0.50 30.21
N THR A 145 11.04 -1.57 29.42
CA THR A 145 12.32 -2.21 29.10
C THR A 145 12.45 -2.42 27.60
N LEU A 146 13.69 -2.51 27.13
CA LEU A 146 14.03 -2.84 25.75
C LEU A 146 15.33 -3.65 25.73
N GLU A 147 15.18 -4.98 25.73
CA GLU A 147 16.28 -5.92 25.88
C GLU A 147 16.52 -6.68 24.58
N ARG A 148 17.79 -6.87 24.23
CA ARG A 148 18.19 -7.67 23.08
C ARG A 148 18.16 -9.15 23.46
N ALA A 149 17.22 -9.91 22.91
CA ALA A 149 17.10 -11.35 23.15
C ALA A 149 18.05 -12.19 22.28
N SER A 150 18.39 -11.69 21.08
CA SER A 150 19.40 -12.29 20.20
C SER A 150 20.00 -11.25 19.25
N GLU A 151 20.95 -11.64 18.39
CA GLU A 151 21.48 -10.74 17.36
C GLU A 151 20.40 -10.11 16.47
N ARG A 152 19.25 -10.76 16.31
CA ARG A 152 18.17 -10.31 15.43
C ARG A 152 16.83 -10.13 16.14
N SER A 153 16.78 -10.24 17.48
CA SER A 153 15.54 -10.17 18.25
C SER A 153 15.63 -9.23 19.42
N VAL A 154 14.59 -8.42 19.60
CA VAL A 154 14.43 -7.47 20.71
C VAL A 154 13.10 -7.74 21.39
N VAL A 155 13.12 -7.71 22.72
CA VAL A 155 11.95 -7.85 23.57
C VAL A 155 11.77 -6.55 24.34
N ALA A 156 10.62 -5.92 24.17
CA ALA A 156 10.19 -4.78 24.97
C ALA A 156 9.07 -5.23 25.92
N LYS A 157 9.14 -4.85 27.19
CA LYS A 157 8.11 -5.21 28.18
C LYS A 157 7.48 -3.97 28.78
N LEU A 158 6.18 -4.02 28.97
CA LEU A 158 5.36 -3.02 29.65
C LEU A 158 4.68 -3.69 30.84
N ASN A 159 4.82 -3.10 32.02
CA ASN A 159 4.12 -3.51 33.23
C ASN A 159 3.24 -2.34 33.70
N GLY A 160 2.02 -2.34 33.19
CA GLY A 160 0.97 -1.41 33.59
C GLY A 160 0.10 -1.94 34.74
N GLN A 161 -0.81 -1.10 35.23
CA GLN A 161 -1.76 -1.50 36.25
C GLN A 161 -2.87 -2.36 35.65
N ASN A 162 -3.25 -2.08 34.40
CA ASN A 162 -4.34 -2.73 33.70
C ASN A 162 -3.84 -3.77 32.67
N ILE A 163 -2.63 -3.59 32.13
CA ILE A 163 -2.03 -4.50 31.16
C ILE A 163 -0.55 -4.79 31.45
N SER A 164 -0.19 -6.07 31.37
CA SER A 164 1.20 -6.49 31.16
C SER A 164 1.35 -6.95 29.71
N ALA A 165 2.33 -6.40 29.01
CA ALA A 165 2.54 -6.68 27.59
C ALA A 165 4.02 -6.95 27.28
N GLU A 166 4.28 -7.92 26.42
CA GLU A 166 5.59 -8.16 25.80
C GLU A 166 5.49 -7.97 24.29
N LYS A 167 6.34 -7.12 23.73
CA LYS A 167 6.56 -6.97 22.30
C LYS A 167 7.85 -7.65 21.93
N ILE A 168 7.78 -8.62 21.01
CA ILE A 168 8.94 -9.33 20.49
C ILE A 168 9.04 -9.00 19.01
N PHE A 169 10.12 -8.33 18.62
CA PHE A 169 10.41 -8.02 17.22
C PHE A 169 11.64 -8.82 16.79
N THR A 170 11.50 -9.68 15.79
CA THR A 170 12.57 -10.56 15.30
C THR A 170 12.77 -10.34 13.80
N LEU A 171 13.93 -9.82 13.42
CA LEU A 171 14.32 -9.63 12.03
C LEU A 171 14.71 -10.96 11.39
N ASP A 172 14.30 -11.17 10.14
CA ASP A 172 14.67 -12.36 9.39
C ASP A 172 16.18 -12.38 9.11
N GLU A 173 16.74 -13.57 8.96
CA GLU A 173 18.14 -13.76 8.60
C GLU A 173 18.51 -13.10 7.26
N LYS A 174 17.60 -13.18 6.29
CA LYS A 174 17.79 -12.64 4.93
C LYS A 174 16.55 -11.91 4.47
N GLY A 175 16.75 -10.93 3.60
CA GLY A 175 15.68 -10.15 2.99
C GLY A 175 15.09 -9.12 3.96
N PHE A 176 13.83 -8.79 3.73
CA PHE A 176 13.18 -7.59 4.27
C PHE A 176 12.01 -7.89 5.21
N GLY A 177 11.92 -9.13 5.70
CA GLY A 177 10.85 -9.58 6.59
C GLY A 177 11.26 -9.52 8.06
N ALA A 178 10.27 -9.44 8.94
CA ALA A 178 10.40 -9.61 10.37
C ALA A 178 9.13 -10.21 10.97
N THR A 179 9.25 -10.84 12.13
CA THR A 179 8.13 -11.32 12.94
C THR A 179 7.91 -10.37 14.10
N LEU A 180 6.68 -9.91 14.26
CA LEU A 180 6.22 -9.08 15.37
C LEU A 180 5.21 -9.88 16.19
N VAL A 181 5.54 -10.13 17.46
CA VAL A 181 4.65 -10.84 18.40
C VAL A 181 4.34 -9.93 19.58
N TYR A 182 3.06 -9.79 19.88
CA TYR A 182 2.56 -9.17 21.10
C TYR A 182 1.94 -10.23 22.00
N LYS A 183 2.48 -10.39 23.20
CA LYS A 183 1.86 -11.19 24.26
C LYS A 183 1.24 -10.24 25.25
N LEU A 184 -0.08 -10.30 25.39
CA LEU A 184 -0.88 -9.36 26.19
C LEU A 184 -1.53 -10.11 27.34
N LYS A 185 -1.47 -9.52 28.53
CA LYS A 185 -2.13 -10.02 29.73
C LYS A 185 -2.91 -8.90 30.39
N PHE A 186 -4.23 -9.03 30.42
CA PHE A 186 -5.15 -8.04 30.99
C PHE A 186 -5.44 -8.38 32.45
N ALA A 187 -5.29 -7.39 33.34
CA ALA A 187 -5.52 -7.56 34.77
C ALA A 187 -7.03 -7.52 35.13
N GLN A 188 -7.80 -6.69 34.41
CA GLN A 188 -9.21 -6.43 34.70
C GLN A 188 -10.09 -6.66 33.46
N ALA A 189 -10.72 -5.61 32.92
CA ALA A 189 -11.58 -5.69 31.74
C ALA A 189 -10.76 -6.03 30.50
N VAL A 190 -11.21 -7.05 29.76
CA VAL A 190 -10.59 -7.46 28.50
C VAL A 190 -11.25 -6.66 27.36
N PRO A 191 -10.49 -5.86 26.60
CA PRO A 191 -11.05 -5.14 25.46
C PRO A 191 -11.48 -6.16 24.39
N PRO A 192 -12.56 -5.93 23.63
CA PRO A 192 -13.04 -6.92 22.64
C PRO A 192 -12.06 -7.13 21.48
N PHE A 193 -11.21 -6.13 21.19
CA PHE A 193 -10.30 -6.14 20.06
C PHE A 193 -8.94 -5.54 20.42
N VAL A 194 -7.90 -6.09 19.79
CA VAL A 194 -6.53 -5.56 19.76
C VAL A 194 -6.25 -5.06 18.35
N PHE A 195 -5.78 -3.81 18.23
CA PHE A 195 -5.45 -3.21 16.95
C PHE A 195 -3.93 -3.13 16.80
N VAL A 196 -3.40 -3.63 15.68
CA VAL A 196 -2.01 -3.39 15.26
C VAL A 196 -2.02 -2.34 14.17
N ASP A 197 -1.58 -1.14 14.52
CA ASP A 197 -1.76 0.08 13.72
C ASP A 197 -0.48 0.47 12.96
N PHE A 198 -0.70 0.97 11.75
CA PHE A 198 0.30 1.65 10.92
C PHE A 198 -0.32 2.82 10.16
N PHE A 199 0.51 3.81 9.81
CA PHE A 199 0.09 5.12 9.36
C PHE A 199 0.75 5.49 8.04
N GLY A 200 -0.07 5.87 7.06
CA GLY A 200 0.37 6.43 5.79
C GLY A 200 -0.01 7.89 5.68
N SER A 201 0.89 8.72 5.15
CA SER A 201 0.57 10.11 4.84
C SER A 201 -0.20 10.21 3.51
N PRO A 202 -1.31 10.95 3.45
CA PRO A 202 -2.04 11.22 2.21
C PRO A 202 -1.28 12.10 1.22
N LYS A 203 -0.26 12.81 1.68
CA LYS A 203 0.59 13.67 0.85
C LYS A 203 2.00 13.71 1.44
N ARG A 204 3.02 13.41 0.64
CA ARG A 204 4.42 13.54 1.03
C ARG A 204 5.03 14.76 0.38
N GLU A 205 6.04 15.35 1.02
CA GLU A 205 6.79 16.48 0.45
C GLU A 205 7.50 16.13 -0.86
N THR A 206 7.81 14.85 -1.07
CA THR A 206 8.45 14.31 -2.27
C THR A 206 7.49 14.02 -3.43
N ASP A 207 6.19 14.28 -3.26
CA ASP A 207 5.17 14.05 -4.30
C ASP A 207 5.22 15.15 -5.37
N THR A 208 6.36 15.30 -6.03
CA THR A 208 6.54 16.19 -7.17
C THR A 208 6.30 15.45 -8.48
N GLU A 209 5.31 15.94 -9.22
CA GLU A 209 4.99 15.71 -10.63
C GLU A 209 4.58 14.30 -11.08
N GLY A 210 3.48 14.30 -11.83
CA GLY A 210 3.00 13.11 -12.52
C GLY A 210 3.96 12.68 -13.62
N SER A 211 3.86 11.41 -13.99
CA SER A 211 4.61 10.84 -15.10
C SER A 211 4.42 11.65 -16.38
N ILE A 212 5.42 11.67 -17.28
CA ILE A 212 5.26 12.14 -18.68
C ILE A 212 4.13 11.41 -19.43
N PHE A 213 3.65 10.29 -18.88
CA PHE A 213 2.48 9.53 -19.34
C PHE A 213 1.19 9.83 -18.56
N GLY A 214 1.13 10.92 -17.78
CA GLY A 214 -0.07 11.38 -17.08
C GLY A 214 -0.46 10.58 -15.82
N GLN A 215 0.44 9.76 -15.27
CA GLN A 215 0.16 9.05 -14.01
C GLN A 215 0.24 10.01 -12.82
N ALA A 216 -0.69 9.88 -11.89
CA ALA A 216 -0.72 10.64 -10.64
C ALA A 216 0.60 10.50 -9.84
N PRO A 217 0.96 11.50 -9.02
CA PRO A 217 2.09 11.40 -8.10
C PRO A 217 1.96 10.17 -7.19
N ASP A 218 3.11 9.63 -6.77
CA ASP A 218 3.20 8.42 -5.93
C ASP A 218 2.58 8.65 -4.55
N LYS A 219 1.33 8.23 -4.37
CA LYS A 219 0.60 8.36 -3.11
C LYS A 219 0.78 7.10 -2.27
N VAL A 220 0.63 7.25 -0.95
CA VAL A 220 0.49 6.09 -0.06
C VAL A 220 -0.95 5.58 -0.13
N HIS A 221 -1.10 4.30 -0.43
CA HIS A 221 -2.38 3.61 -0.42
C HIS A 221 -2.43 2.65 0.75
N VAL A 222 -3.53 2.65 1.50
CA VAL A 222 -3.78 1.58 2.47
C VAL A 222 -4.50 0.46 1.73
N THR A 223 -3.81 -0.67 1.61
CA THR A 223 -4.28 -1.80 0.82
C THR A 223 -4.49 -2.99 1.72
N PHE A 224 -5.64 -3.65 1.60
CA PHE A 224 -5.84 -4.95 2.24
C PHE A 224 -6.51 -5.93 1.29
N ARG A 225 -6.24 -7.21 1.55
CA ARG A 225 -6.92 -8.31 0.88
C ARG A 225 -7.62 -9.17 1.90
N ASP A 226 -8.94 -9.28 1.78
CA ASP A 226 -9.71 -10.17 2.64
C ASP A 226 -9.70 -11.62 2.11
N ARG A 227 -10.24 -12.54 2.92
CA ARG A 227 -10.28 -13.97 2.58
C ARG A 227 -11.22 -14.28 1.43
N GLU A 228 -12.27 -13.48 1.24
CA GLU A 228 -13.22 -13.55 0.13
C GLU A 228 -12.60 -13.06 -1.20
N GLY A 229 -11.37 -12.56 -1.15
CA GLY A 229 -10.61 -12.15 -2.32
C GLY A 229 -10.89 -10.72 -2.76
N ARG A 230 -11.67 -9.94 -1.99
CA ARG A 230 -11.84 -8.51 -2.22
C ARG A 230 -10.51 -7.83 -1.95
N HIS A 231 -10.05 -7.10 -2.95
CA HIS A 231 -8.92 -6.20 -2.87
C HIS A 231 -9.48 -4.79 -2.64
N ALA A 232 -9.15 -4.20 -1.51
CA ALA A 232 -9.50 -2.81 -1.23
C ALA A 232 -8.21 -2.00 -1.23
N GLU A 233 -8.03 -1.21 -2.28
CA GLU A 233 -7.04 -0.15 -2.33
C GLU A 233 -7.73 1.15 -1.93
N ILE A 234 -7.35 1.68 -0.77
CA ILE A 234 -7.91 2.92 -0.25
C ILE A 234 -6.79 3.95 -0.32
N ALA A 235 -6.90 4.87 -1.27
CA ALA A 235 -6.01 6.01 -1.32
C ALA A 235 -6.13 6.77 0.01
N ALA A 236 -4.99 7.22 0.56
CA ALA A 236 -4.97 7.88 1.85
C ALA A 236 -5.81 9.19 1.91
N ASN A 237 -6.36 9.68 0.80
CA ASN A 237 -7.29 10.81 0.76
C ASN A 237 -8.79 10.42 0.75
N HIS A 238 -9.16 9.14 0.84
CA HIS A 238 -10.55 8.69 0.70
C HIS A 238 -11.35 8.88 1.99
N LYS A 239 -12.36 9.77 2.00
CA LYS A 239 -13.08 10.23 3.22
C LYS A 239 -13.84 9.16 4.04
N GLU A 240 -13.96 7.93 3.56
CA GLU A 240 -14.77 6.89 4.19
C GLU A 240 -13.90 5.86 4.91
N SER A 241 -14.23 5.58 6.17
CA SER A 241 -13.64 4.45 6.89
C SER A 241 -14.16 3.14 6.31
N LYS A 242 -13.28 2.16 6.09
CA LYS A 242 -13.69 0.81 5.72
C LYS A 242 -13.26 -0.17 6.79
N GLU A 243 -14.14 -1.10 7.10
CA GLU A 243 -13.89 -2.19 8.03
C GLU A 243 -14.23 -3.52 7.36
N SER A 244 -13.43 -4.53 7.64
CA SER A 244 -13.72 -5.91 7.23
C SER A 244 -13.52 -6.82 8.42
N LEU A 245 -14.60 -7.49 8.82
CA LEU A 245 -14.58 -8.54 9.84
C LEU A 245 -14.41 -9.94 9.22
N ALA A 246 -14.40 -10.05 7.88
CA ALA A 246 -14.41 -11.31 7.13
C ALA A 246 -13.03 -12.02 7.06
N GLY A 247 -12.12 -11.69 7.98
CA GLY A 247 -10.75 -12.19 7.96
C GLY A 247 -9.90 -11.56 6.86
N VAL A 248 -8.70 -11.13 7.22
CA VAL A 248 -7.75 -10.47 6.33
C VAL A 248 -6.55 -11.37 6.12
N LYS A 249 -6.13 -11.52 4.86
CA LYS A 249 -4.91 -12.24 4.52
C LYS A 249 -3.68 -11.38 4.71
N TRP A 250 -3.78 -10.10 4.36
CA TRP A 250 -2.75 -9.11 4.62
C TRP A 250 -3.32 -7.69 4.53
N MET A 251 -2.67 -6.75 5.20
CA MET A 251 -2.89 -5.32 5.04
C MET A 251 -1.54 -4.61 4.98
N GLY A 252 -1.45 -3.51 4.25
CA GLY A 252 -0.22 -2.74 4.17
C GLY A 252 -0.41 -1.31 3.69
N LEU A 253 0.68 -0.57 3.73
CA LEU A 253 0.87 0.72 3.09
C LEU A 253 1.67 0.51 1.83
N ASP A 254 1.07 0.83 0.71
CA ASP A 254 1.62 0.62 -0.61
C ASP A 254 2.03 1.94 -1.26
N THR A 255 3.15 1.90 -1.97
CA THR A 255 3.68 2.98 -2.82
C THR A 255 4.05 2.40 -4.19
N ARG A 256 4.56 3.21 -5.10
CA ARG A 256 4.96 2.75 -6.43
C ARG A 256 6.01 1.64 -6.40
N TYR A 257 7.00 1.75 -5.52
CA TYR A 257 8.16 0.84 -5.51
C TYR A 257 8.33 0.04 -4.22
N PHE A 258 7.76 0.49 -3.12
CA PHE A 258 7.94 -0.12 -1.80
C PHE A 258 6.59 -0.40 -1.14
N VAL A 259 6.57 -1.40 -0.26
CA VAL A 259 5.38 -1.73 0.52
C VAL A 259 5.78 -2.04 1.95
N LEU A 260 5.04 -1.48 2.91
CA LEU A 260 4.98 -1.97 4.29
C LEU A 260 3.77 -2.90 4.37
N ALA A 261 3.96 -4.19 4.54
CA ALA A 261 2.87 -5.15 4.66
C ALA A 261 2.91 -5.87 6.01
N ALA A 262 1.74 -6.23 6.50
CA ALA A 262 1.50 -6.99 7.71
C ALA A 262 0.54 -8.14 7.40
N VAL A 263 0.95 -9.36 7.75
CA VAL A 263 0.25 -10.61 7.51
C VAL A 263 -0.03 -11.23 8.88
N PRO A 264 -1.29 -11.54 9.24
CA PRO A 264 -1.59 -12.27 10.46
C PRO A 264 -0.79 -13.59 10.50
N GLY A 265 -0.03 -13.78 11.58
CA GLY A 265 0.86 -14.92 11.75
C GLY A 265 0.13 -16.18 12.20
N GLU A 266 0.77 -17.33 12.05
CA GLU A 266 0.23 -18.60 12.52
C GLU A 266 -0.03 -18.59 14.03
N GLY A 267 -1.16 -19.18 14.44
CA GLY A 267 -1.60 -19.23 15.84
C GLY A 267 -2.24 -17.95 16.37
N SER A 268 -2.31 -16.87 15.59
CA SER A 268 -3.09 -15.68 15.95
C SER A 268 -4.58 -15.86 15.65
N PRO A 269 -5.49 -15.22 16.41
CA PRO A 269 -6.91 -15.16 16.05
C PRO A 269 -7.12 -14.58 14.65
N GLU A 270 -8.24 -14.91 14.02
CA GLU A 270 -8.56 -14.36 12.71
C GLU A 270 -8.68 -12.84 12.74
N ALA A 271 -7.76 -12.17 12.05
CA ALA A 271 -7.69 -10.71 12.06
C ALA A 271 -8.65 -10.09 11.04
N GLY A 272 -9.39 -9.07 11.45
CA GLY A 272 -10.07 -8.14 10.56
C GLY A 272 -9.16 -7.00 10.08
N ALA A 273 -9.73 -6.10 9.29
CA ALA A 273 -9.11 -4.87 8.79
C ALA A 273 -9.95 -3.67 9.22
N GLN A 274 -9.30 -2.60 9.62
CA GLN A 274 -9.91 -1.28 9.72
C GLN A 274 -9.00 -0.26 9.03
N VAL A 275 -9.60 0.59 8.21
CA VAL A 275 -8.95 1.74 7.60
C VAL A 275 -9.73 2.98 7.99
N ALA A 276 -9.06 3.96 8.60
CA ALA A 276 -9.68 5.17 9.09
C ALA A 276 -8.74 6.37 8.91
N HIS A 277 -9.33 7.57 8.76
CA HIS A 277 -8.57 8.82 8.89
C HIS A 277 -8.16 9.04 10.33
N ASP A 278 -6.92 9.48 10.51
CA ASP A 278 -6.38 9.80 11.81
C ASP A 278 -5.63 11.14 11.75
N ASN A 279 -6.13 12.12 12.50
CA ASN A 279 -5.50 13.43 12.65
C ASN A 279 -4.91 13.63 14.05
N SER A 280 -4.89 12.59 14.89
CA SER A 280 -4.37 12.66 16.27
C SER A 280 -2.89 13.01 16.34
N ARG A 281 -2.15 12.82 15.23
CA ARG A 281 -0.73 13.13 15.09
C ARG A 281 -0.44 14.59 14.68
N GLY A 282 -1.46 15.45 14.61
CA GLY A 282 -1.31 16.86 14.21
C GLY A 282 -1.09 17.08 12.71
N VAL A 283 -1.02 16.00 11.94
CA VAL A 283 -0.97 15.98 10.47
C VAL A 283 -2.01 14.99 9.94
N PRO A 284 -2.58 15.23 8.75
CA PRO A 284 -3.47 14.25 8.13
C PRO A 284 -2.77 12.90 7.95
N ALA A 285 -3.38 11.83 8.45
CA ALA A 285 -2.89 10.46 8.27
C ALA A 285 -4.04 9.53 7.91
N VAL A 286 -3.71 8.41 7.27
CA VAL A 286 -4.59 7.25 7.22
C VAL A 286 -3.99 6.13 8.02
N ARG A 287 -4.80 5.60 8.92
CA ARG A 287 -4.47 4.49 9.80
C ARG A 287 -5.04 3.22 9.21
N GLY A 288 -4.16 2.27 8.93
CA GLY A 288 -4.50 0.87 8.72
C GLY A 288 -4.32 0.11 10.02
N SER A 289 -5.28 -0.76 10.35
CA SER A 289 -5.27 -1.58 11.54
C SER A 289 -5.58 -3.03 11.20
N LEU A 290 -4.72 -3.96 11.60
CA LEU A 290 -5.11 -5.37 11.76
C LEU A 290 -5.86 -5.51 13.09
N VAL A 291 -7.05 -6.10 13.05
CA VAL A 291 -7.99 -6.14 14.19
C VAL A 291 -8.14 -7.56 14.70
N PHE A 292 -7.54 -7.89 15.83
CA PHE A 292 -7.60 -9.23 16.41
C PHE A 292 -8.67 -9.30 17.51
N PRO A 293 -9.64 -10.22 17.43
CA PRO A 293 -10.58 -10.44 18.53
C PRO A 293 -9.85 -11.04 19.74
N THR A 294 -10.21 -10.58 20.94
CA THR A 294 -9.69 -11.16 22.19
C THR A 294 -10.56 -12.31 22.71
N GLU A 295 -11.81 -12.39 22.26
CA GLU A 295 -12.81 -13.36 22.71
C GLU A 295 -13.01 -13.36 24.25
N GLY A 296 -12.67 -12.25 24.92
CA GLY A 296 -12.71 -12.15 26.38
C GLY A 296 -11.57 -12.88 27.11
N ALA A 297 -10.57 -13.39 26.38
CA ALA A 297 -9.41 -14.03 26.98
C ALA A 297 -8.51 -13.01 27.70
N LYS A 298 -8.14 -13.31 28.95
CA LYS A 298 -7.21 -12.48 29.73
C LYS A 298 -5.78 -12.49 29.19
N GLU A 299 -5.40 -13.55 28.47
CA GLU A 299 -4.11 -13.68 27.83
C GLU A 299 -4.32 -13.83 26.32
N VAL A 300 -3.76 -12.93 25.53
CA VAL A 300 -3.92 -12.89 24.07
C VAL A 300 -2.54 -12.77 23.45
N THR A 301 -2.23 -13.66 22.51
CA THR A 301 -1.01 -13.56 21.69
C THR A 301 -1.38 -13.18 20.28
N VAL A 302 -0.87 -12.04 19.83
CA VAL A 302 -1.00 -11.55 18.46
C VAL A 302 0.33 -11.71 17.76
N SER A 303 0.39 -12.57 16.76
CA SER A 303 1.58 -12.78 15.93
C SER A 303 1.32 -12.21 14.54
N THR A 304 2.27 -11.48 13.98
CA THR A 304 2.17 -10.85 12.68
C THR A 304 3.52 -10.94 11.97
N ARG A 305 3.51 -11.38 10.71
CA ARG A 305 4.65 -11.27 9.81
C ARG A 305 4.61 -9.92 9.13
N VAL A 306 5.66 -9.13 9.28
CA VAL A 306 5.78 -7.80 8.70
C VAL A 306 6.87 -7.77 7.65
N PHE A 307 6.67 -6.98 6.60
CA PHE A 307 7.60 -6.78 5.50
C PHE A 307 7.69 -5.29 5.22
N PHE A 308 8.90 -4.75 5.15
CA PHE A 308 9.12 -3.43 4.56
C PHE A 308 10.23 -3.54 3.55
N GLY A 309 9.90 -3.41 2.27
CA GLY A 309 10.87 -3.68 1.21
C GLY A 309 10.35 -3.33 -0.18
N PRO A 310 11.15 -3.63 -1.22
CA PRO A 310 10.77 -3.38 -2.59
C PRO A 310 9.63 -4.30 -3.03
N LYS A 311 8.82 -3.83 -3.98
CA LYS A 311 7.75 -4.61 -4.63
C LYS A 311 8.34 -5.59 -5.65
N GLU A 312 9.11 -6.54 -5.14
CA GLU A 312 9.73 -7.60 -5.92
C GLU A 312 9.13 -8.95 -5.54
N MET A 313 8.75 -9.75 -6.54
CA MET A 313 8.04 -11.02 -6.31
C MET A 313 8.77 -11.97 -5.36
N ASP A 314 10.10 -12.11 -5.51
CA ASP A 314 10.89 -13.06 -4.71
C ASP A 314 11.01 -12.58 -3.25
N ALA A 315 11.19 -11.26 -3.05
CA ALA A 315 11.25 -10.64 -1.73
C ALA A 315 9.91 -10.71 -0.98
N LEU A 316 8.79 -10.54 -1.69
CA LEU A 316 7.45 -10.63 -1.09
C LEU A 316 7.12 -12.07 -0.71
N ARG A 317 7.41 -13.02 -1.60
CA ARG A 317 7.14 -14.45 -1.38
C ARG A 317 7.98 -15.07 -0.27
N SER A 318 9.17 -14.54 0.01
CA SER A 318 9.99 -15.02 1.11
C SER A 318 9.37 -14.77 2.48
N VAL A 319 8.50 -13.74 2.61
CA VAL A 319 7.76 -13.47 3.85
C VAL A 319 6.43 -14.20 3.87
N ALA A 320 5.62 -14.04 2.82
CA ALA A 320 4.37 -14.77 2.66
C ALA A 320 3.99 -14.83 1.17
N PRO A 321 3.64 -16.00 0.61
CA PRO A 321 3.29 -16.12 -0.81
C PRO A 321 2.17 -15.17 -1.26
N ILE A 322 1.20 -14.88 -0.39
CA ILE A 322 0.08 -13.97 -0.69
C ILE A 322 0.53 -12.52 -0.95
N LEU A 323 1.70 -12.11 -0.43
CA LEU A 323 2.19 -10.75 -0.63
C LEU A 323 2.59 -10.47 -2.09
N SER A 324 2.80 -11.49 -2.94
CA SER A 324 3.02 -11.22 -4.37
C SER A 324 1.82 -10.57 -5.06
N ASP A 325 0.64 -10.64 -4.45
CA ASP A 325 -0.58 -9.99 -4.95
C ASP A 325 -0.60 -8.48 -4.69
N THR A 326 0.39 -7.94 -3.96
CA THR A 326 0.59 -6.49 -3.82
C THR A 326 1.03 -5.83 -5.13
N ILE A 327 1.55 -6.63 -6.09
CA ILE A 327 1.95 -6.14 -7.41
C ILE A 327 0.77 -6.34 -8.36
N ASP A 328 0.02 -5.26 -8.60
CA ASP A 328 -1.07 -5.29 -9.57
C ASP A 328 -0.52 -5.06 -11.00
N PHE A 329 -0.49 -6.12 -11.78
CA PHE A 329 -0.16 -6.09 -13.21
C PHE A 329 -1.41 -5.88 -14.10
N GLY A 330 -2.58 -5.65 -13.51
CA GLY A 330 -3.86 -5.53 -14.19
C GLY A 330 -4.34 -6.85 -14.79
N TRP A 331 -5.30 -6.76 -15.72
CA TRP A 331 -5.88 -7.94 -16.39
C TRP A 331 -4.87 -8.77 -17.19
N THR A 332 -3.72 -8.19 -17.55
CA THR A 332 -2.61 -8.86 -18.24
C THR A 332 -1.61 -9.52 -17.30
N SER A 333 -1.93 -9.65 -16.00
CA SER A 333 -1.03 -10.19 -14.97
C SER A 333 -0.40 -11.53 -15.35
N PHE A 334 -1.18 -12.46 -15.91
CA PHE A 334 -0.65 -13.75 -16.35
C PHE A 334 0.52 -13.57 -17.35
N LEU A 335 0.38 -12.68 -18.33
CA LEU A 335 1.41 -12.43 -19.35
C LEU A 335 2.59 -11.65 -18.77
N ALA A 336 2.32 -10.66 -17.91
CA ALA A 336 3.35 -9.83 -17.28
C ALA A 336 4.32 -10.66 -16.43
N VAL A 337 3.80 -11.62 -15.64
CA VAL A 337 4.62 -12.51 -14.81
C VAL A 337 5.57 -13.37 -15.67
N TYR A 338 5.10 -13.92 -16.80
CA TYR A 338 5.96 -14.70 -17.70
C TYR A 338 7.02 -13.83 -18.38
N LEU A 339 6.66 -12.62 -18.83
CA LEU A 339 7.60 -11.69 -19.45
C LEU A 339 8.66 -11.21 -18.44
N LEU A 340 8.28 -10.92 -17.20
CA LEU A 340 9.21 -10.54 -16.14
C LEU A 340 10.17 -11.68 -15.82
N SER A 341 9.67 -12.91 -15.74
CA SER A 341 10.50 -14.11 -15.52
C SER A 341 11.52 -14.30 -16.66
N ALA A 342 11.07 -14.17 -17.92
CA ALA A 342 11.96 -14.24 -19.08
C ALA A 342 13.01 -13.11 -19.06
N LEU A 343 12.62 -11.90 -18.65
CA LEU A 343 13.54 -10.78 -18.52
C LEU A 343 14.61 -11.03 -17.44
N LYS A 344 14.20 -11.51 -16.26
CA LYS A 344 15.12 -11.88 -15.17
C LYS A 344 16.07 -13.00 -15.59
N TRP A 345 15.56 -13.99 -16.32
CA TRP A 345 16.39 -15.07 -16.87
C TRP A 345 17.44 -14.54 -17.84
N LEU A 346 17.07 -13.66 -18.79
CA LEU A 346 18.04 -13.01 -19.68
C LEU A 346 19.04 -12.12 -18.93
N TYR A 347 18.57 -11.39 -17.91
CA TYR A 347 19.42 -10.58 -17.05
C TYR A 347 20.46 -11.43 -16.32
N SER A 348 20.13 -12.66 -15.90
CA SER A 348 21.09 -13.55 -15.23
C SER A 348 22.31 -13.92 -16.09
N PHE A 349 22.24 -13.79 -17.42
CA PHE A 349 23.38 -13.98 -18.31
C PHE A 349 24.12 -12.68 -18.59
N VAL A 350 23.38 -11.61 -18.92
CA VAL A 350 23.97 -10.37 -19.45
C VAL A 350 24.32 -9.36 -18.36
N HIS A 351 23.65 -9.45 -17.20
CA HIS A 351 23.79 -8.54 -16.05
C HIS A 351 23.54 -7.06 -16.38
N ASN A 352 22.83 -6.78 -17.49
CA ASN A 352 22.45 -5.45 -17.94
C ASN A 352 20.99 -5.45 -18.40
N TYR A 353 20.13 -4.70 -17.71
CA TYR A 353 18.70 -4.63 -18.01
C TYR A 353 18.42 -4.08 -19.41
N GLY A 354 19.19 -3.10 -19.91
CA GLY A 354 19.00 -2.55 -21.24
C GLY A 354 19.22 -3.59 -22.34
N VAL A 355 20.30 -4.38 -22.22
CA VAL A 355 20.58 -5.45 -23.18
C VAL A 355 19.59 -6.62 -23.02
N ALA A 356 19.23 -6.97 -21.80
CA ALA A 356 18.22 -8.00 -21.54
C ALA A 356 16.86 -7.63 -22.16
N ILE A 357 16.44 -6.36 -22.08
CA ILE A 357 15.23 -5.86 -22.76
C ILE A 357 15.36 -5.99 -24.27
N ILE A 358 16.50 -5.60 -24.87
CA ILE A 358 16.71 -5.73 -26.33
C ILE A 358 16.55 -7.21 -26.76
N LEU A 359 17.19 -8.13 -26.03
CA LEU A 359 17.10 -9.56 -26.30
C LEU A 359 15.68 -10.10 -26.13
N LEU A 360 14.96 -9.68 -25.08
CA LEU A 360 13.57 -10.05 -24.88
C LEU A 360 12.69 -9.58 -26.05
N THR A 361 12.86 -8.34 -26.49
CA THR A 361 12.13 -7.80 -27.64
C THR A 361 12.40 -8.62 -28.92
N PHE A 362 13.65 -9.05 -29.13
CA PHE A 362 14.02 -9.89 -30.28
C PHE A 362 13.38 -11.29 -30.19
N ALA A 363 13.41 -11.91 -29.01
CA ALA A 363 12.78 -13.21 -28.77
C ALA A 363 11.25 -13.16 -29.03
N ILE A 364 10.58 -12.12 -28.55
CA ILE A 364 9.13 -11.91 -28.79
C ILE A 364 8.86 -11.73 -30.28
N LYS A 365 9.65 -10.89 -30.98
CA LYS A 365 9.51 -10.70 -32.44
C LYS A 365 9.70 -12.01 -33.21
N MET A 366 10.65 -12.83 -32.80
CA MET A 366 10.90 -14.13 -33.42
C MET A 366 9.74 -15.10 -33.21
N ALA A 367 9.20 -15.17 -31.98
CA ALA A 367 8.03 -15.99 -31.66
C ALA A 367 6.77 -15.55 -32.43
N LEU A 368 6.59 -14.24 -32.63
CA LEU A 368 5.46 -13.67 -33.35
C LEU A 368 5.67 -13.62 -34.87
N LEU A 369 6.86 -13.88 -35.38
CA LEU A 369 7.19 -13.85 -36.81
C LEU A 369 6.23 -14.64 -37.71
N PRO A 370 5.82 -15.89 -37.40
CA PRO A 370 4.85 -16.61 -38.24
C PRO A 370 3.48 -15.91 -38.28
N LEU A 371 3.06 -15.32 -37.16
CA LEU A 371 1.81 -14.56 -37.07
C LEU A 371 1.91 -13.25 -37.88
N THR A 372 3.02 -12.52 -37.73
CA THR A 372 3.30 -11.30 -38.48
C THR A 372 3.34 -11.58 -39.98
N TYR A 373 4.00 -12.66 -40.41
CA TYR A 373 4.04 -13.06 -41.81
C TYR A 373 2.64 -13.37 -42.37
N LYS A 374 1.81 -14.10 -41.61
CA LYS A 374 0.40 -14.35 -42.00
C LYS A 374 -0.40 -13.05 -42.12
N SER A 375 -0.23 -12.13 -41.17
CA SER A 375 -0.86 -10.81 -41.21
C SER A 375 -0.44 -10.00 -42.45
N MET A 376 0.86 -9.95 -42.74
CA MET A 376 1.40 -9.28 -43.93
C MET A 376 0.86 -9.87 -45.23
N LYS A 377 0.77 -11.21 -45.32
CA LYS A 377 0.17 -11.88 -46.49
C LYS A 377 -1.30 -11.51 -46.68
N SER A 378 -2.06 -11.39 -45.58
CA SER A 378 -3.45 -10.93 -45.62
C SER A 378 -3.56 -9.48 -46.10
N MET A 379 -2.73 -8.57 -45.55
CA MET A 379 -2.70 -7.18 -45.99
C MET A 379 -2.30 -7.03 -47.46
N SER A 380 -1.37 -7.84 -47.96
CA SER A 380 -0.99 -7.85 -49.38
C SER A 380 -2.17 -8.25 -50.28
N LYS A 381 -3.02 -9.20 -49.86
CA LYS A 381 -4.25 -9.54 -50.59
C LYS A 381 -5.25 -8.37 -50.58
N ILE A 382 -5.42 -7.70 -49.44
CA ILE A 382 -6.29 -6.51 -49.33
C ILE A 382 -5.76 -5.38 -50.24
N ALA A 383 -4.44 -5.17 -50.30
CA ALA A 383 -3.82 -4.18 -51.17
C ALA A 383 -4.09 -4.47 -52.66
N LYS A 384 -4.04 -5.75 -53.08
CA LYS A 384 -4.43 -6.14 -54.45
C LYS A 384 -5.90 -5.89 -54.76
N LEU A 385 -6.77 -5.97 -53.76
CA LEU A 385 -8.21 -5.72 -53.89
C LEU A 385 -8.59 -4.23 -53.79
N GLN A 386 -7.70 -3.35 -53.30
CA GLN A 386 -7.94 -1.91 -53.20
C GLN A 386 -8.45 -1.26 -54.51
N PRO A 387 -7.86 -1.49 -55.70
CA PRO A 387 -8.35 -0.88 -56.93
C PRO A 387 -9.78 -1.30 -57.28
N GLN A 388 -10.13 -2.58 -57.08
CA GLN A 388 -11.49 -3.07 -57.31
C GLN A 388 -12.48 -2.55 -56.26
N LEU A 389 -12.05 -2.47 -55.00
CA LEU A 389 -12.82 -1.84 -53.93
C LEU A 389 -13.08 -0.35 -54.18
N ASN A 390 -12.13 0.35 -54.80
CA ASN A 390 -12.28 1.76 -55.16
C ASN A 390 -13.24 1.91 -56.35
N ALA A 391 -13.13 1.07 -57.37
CA ALA A 391 -14.08 1.04 -58.49
C ALA A 391 -15.52 0.73 -58.02
N LEU A 392 -15.70 -0.19 -57.06
CA LEU A 392 -17.01 -0.47 -56.46
C LEU A 392 -17.54 0.74 -55.66
N ARG A 393 -16.68 1.44 -54.91
CA ARG A 393 -17.05 2.66 -54.17
C ARG A 393 -17.47 3.79 -55.09
N GLU A 394 -16.84 3.93 -56.26
CA GLU A 394 -17.24 4.90 -57.28
C GLU A 394 -18.58 4.53 -57.92
N LYS A 395 -18.79 3.24 -58.23
CA LYS A 395 -20.03 2.75 -58.86
C LYS A 395 -21.25 2.82 -57.93
N TYR A 396 -21.08 2.66 -56.62
CA TYR A 396 -22.17 2.64 -55.63
C TYR A 396 -22.07 3.79 -54.62
N LYS A 397 -21.57 4.96 -55.06
CA LYS A 397 -21.39 6.15 -54.22
C LYS A 397 -22.68 6.58 -53.52
N ASP A 398 -23.81 6.47 -54.24
CA ASP A 398 -25.13 6.95 -53.81
C ASP A 398 -26.03 5.90 -53.13
N ASN A 399 -25.62 4.61 -53.09
CA ASN A 399 -26.39 3.55 -52.43
C ASN A 399 -25.53 2.82 -51.40
N LYS A 400 -25.60 3.24 -50.12
CA LYS A 400 -24.77 2.69 -49.03
C LYS A 400 -25.13 1.24 -48.67
N GLU A 401 -26.38 0.83 -48.86
CA GLU A 401 -26.84 -0.52 -48.52
C GLU A 401 -26.33 -1.58 -49.50
N LYS A 402 -26.18 -1.25 -50.79
CA LYS A 402 -25.58 -2.16 -51.79
C LYS A 402 -24.05 -2.28 -51.71
N LEU A 403 -23.37 -1.42 -50.95
CA LEU A 403 -21.91 -1.34 -50.88
C LEU A 403 -21.31 -2.10 -49.67
N ASN A 404 -22.08 -2.25 -48.59
CA ASN A 404 -21.70 -2.98 -47.37
C ASN A 404 -22.06 -4.46 -47.50
#